data_AF-A0A960F353-F1
#
_entry.id   AF-A0A960F353-F1
#
_cell.length_a   1.000
_cell.length_b   1.000
_cell.length_c   1.000
_cell.angle_alpha   90.00
_cell.angle_beta   90.00
_cell.angle_gamma   90.00
#
_symmetry.space_group_name_H-M   'P 1'
#
loop_
_entity.id
_entity.type
_entity.pdbx_description
1 polymer ?
#
loop_
_entity_poly.entity_id
_entity_poly.type
_entity_poly.pdbx_seq_one_letter_code
_entity_poly.pdbx_strand_id
1 'polypeptide(L)'
;MSIAAGLAVAVWTGLGTVARTTAPALPAASAVIGPAEATQTPVRIGEVPSTTGFNSLFIGHSFFQPVANRLAFHAANAGIVDHTQQTVFSGGATGAPQALWENAAKRAQIEGLLDTGEIDLFGMTYHPDYPSLEGYENWVAYALSRNPHTIIFVGFPWATYPGATDATAYGTSWHAAYDTIATGIIDGLRARFPSTRFFSIPYGHAAVDLYALYATGNLPDV
;
A
#
# COMPACT_ATOMS: atom_id res chain seq x y z
N MET A 1 17.72 41.28 -5.35
CA MET A 1 17.20 40.45 -6.45
C MET A 1 16.23 39.46 -5.85
N SER A 2 14.94 39.75 -6.03
CA SER A 2 13.80 38.98 -5.51
C SER A 2 13.20 38.22 -6.69
N ILE A 3 12.94 36.93 -6.54
CA ILE A 3 12.16 36.15 -7.50
C ILE A 3 10.98 35.57 -6.73
N ALA A 4 9.83 36.20 -6.95
CA ALA A 4 8.52 35.74 -6.52
C ALA A 4 8.08 34.57 -7.43
N ALA A 5 7.65 33.46 -6.83
CA ALA A 5 6.91 32.42 -7.52
C ALA A 5 5.43 32.58 -7.18
N GLY A 6 4.63 32.90 -8.20
CA GLY A 6 3.21 33.20 -8.07
C GLY A 6 2.37 31.97 -7.77
N LEU A 7 1.51 32.09 -6.75
CA LEU A 7 0.34 31.24 -6.56
C LEU A 7 -0.69 31.56 -7.65
N ALA A 8 -1.08 30.55 -8.43
CA ALA A 8 -2.27 30.62 -9.24
C ALA A 8 -3.50 30.23 -8.38
N VAL A 9 -4.29 31.23 -7.99
CA VAL A 9 -5.61 31.07 -7.37
C VAL A 9 -6.61 30.89 -8.51
N ALA A 10 -7.20 29.71 -8.63
CA ALA A 10 -8.35 29.48 -9.52
C ALA A 10 -9.64 29.70 -8.71
N VAL A 11 -10.28 30.84 -8.92
CA VAL A 11 -11.65 31.13 -8.46
C VAL A 11 -12.61 30.51 -9.46
N TRP A 12 -13.52 29.63 -9.00
CA TRP A 12 -14.62 29.14 -9.83
C TRP A 12 -15.96 29.44 -9.14
N THR A 13 -16.70 30.37 -9.72
CA THR A 13 -18.08 30.72 -9.34
C THR A 13 -19.06 29.90 -10.16
N GLY A 14 -19.93 29.14 -9.50
CA GLY A 14 -21.02 28.43 -10.16
C GLY A 14 -22.07 27.95 -9.16
N LEU A 15 -23.08 28.80 -8.90
CA LEU A 15 -24.32 28.42 -8.23
C LEU A 15 -25.16 27.56 -9.19
N GLY A 16 -25.54 26.36 -8.75
CA GLY A 16 -26.50 25.49 -9.42
C GLY A 16 -27.31 24.69 -8.40
N THR A 17 -28.60 25.00 -8.32
CA THR A 17 -29.58 24.40 -7.40
C THR A 17 -29.84 22.93 -7.77
N VAL A 18 -29.69 22.00 -6.83
CA VAL A 18 -29.98 20.57 -7.02
C VAL A 18 -31.41 20.24 -6.59
N ALA A 19 -32.24 19.79 -7.53
CA ALA A 19 -33.55 19.19 -7.25
C ALA A 19 -33.39 17.72 -6.85
N ARG A 20 -34.09 17.29 -5.80
CA ARG A 20 -34.16 15.88 -5.34
C ARG A 20 -35.03 15.06 -6.28
N THR A 21 -34.48 13.99 -6.85
CA THR A 21 -35.24 12.95 -7.55
C THR A 21 -35.13 11.65 -6.76
N THR A 22 -36.28 11.09 -6.40
CA THR A 22 -36.45 9.81 -5.69
C THR A 22 -36.09 8.63 -6.57
N ALA A 23 -35.27 7.70 -6.06
CA ALA A 23 -34.91 6.45 -6.73
C ALA A 23 -36.03 5.39 -6.62
N PRO A 24 -36.30 4.59 -7.66
CA PRO A 24 -37.23 3.47 -7.59
C PRO A 24 -36.57 2.19 -7.02
N ALA A 25 -37.36 1.37 -6.34
CA ALA A 25 -36.97 0.09 -5.76
C ALA A 25 -36.72 -0.99 -6.83
N LEU A 26 -35.68 -1.82 -6.63
CA LEU A 26 -35.37 -2.98 -7.48
C LEU A 26 -36.21 -4.21 -7.09
N PRO A 27 -36.72 -5.01 -8.04
CA PRO A 27 -37.39 -6.26 -7.71
C PRO A 27 -36.39 -7.39 -7.44
N ALA A 28 -36.77 -8.28 -6.52
CA ALA A 28 -36.06 -9.53 -6.23
C ALA A 28 -36.32 -10.56 -7.33
N ALA A 29 -35.27 -11.20 -7.84
CA ALA A 29 -35.37 -12.36 -8.72
C ALA A 29 -34.66 -13.56 -8.09
N SER A 30 -35.46 -14.53 -7.64
CA SER A 30 -35.02 -15.91 -7.36
C SER A 30 -35.15 -16.74 -8.64
N ALA A 31 -34.12 -17.50 -8.98
CA ALA A 31 -34.22 -18.61 -9.93
C ALA A 31 -33.35 -19.79 -9.45
N VAL A 32 -33.93 -20.99 -9.51
CA VAL A 32 -33.35 -22.27 -9.07
C VAL A 32 -32.73 -23.03 -10.25
N ILE A 33 -31.53 -23.54 -9.97
CA ILE A 33 -30.61 -24.54 -10.54
C ILE A 33 -31.09 -25.50 -11.66
N GLY A 34 -30.21 -25.70 -12.65
CA GLY A 34 -29.98 -26.97 -13.36
C GLY A 34 -28.46 -27.18 -13.60
N PRO A 35 -27.92 -28.42 -13.63
CA PRO A 35 -26.48 -28.67 -13.42
C PRO A 35 -25.71 -28.85 -14.73
N ALA A 36 -24.50 -28.29 -14.82
CA ALA A 36 -23.36 -28.87 -15.54
C ALA A 36 -22.07 -28.07 -15.31
N GLU A 37 -20.99 -28.85 -15.14
CA GLU A 37 -19.60 -28.52 -15.47
C GLU A 37 -18.78 -27.70 -14.45
N ALA A 38 -17.93 -28.45 -13.74
CA ALA A 38 -16.93 -27.95 -12.81
C ALA A 38 -15.94 -27.00 -13.51
N THR A 39 -16.24 -25.70 -13.43
CA THR A 39 -15.28 -24.63 -13.68
C THR A 39 -14.78 -24.13 -12.33
N GLN A 40 -13.47 -24.27 -12.09
CA GLN A 40 -12.80 -23.74 -10.91
C GLN A 40 -13.23 -22.30 -10.66
N THR A 41 -13.88 -22.07 -9.53
CA THR A 41 -14.27 -20.73 -9.09
C THR A 41 -12.99 -19.95 -8.80
N PRO A 42 -12.80 -18.73 -9.34
CA PRO A 42 -11.70 -17.89 -8.94
C PRO A 42 -11.89 -17.52 -7.47
N VAL A 43 -10.96 -17.93 -6.61
CA VAL A 43 -10.99 -17.59 -5.18
C VAL A 43 -10.98 -16.06 -5.03
N ARG A 44 -12.11 -15.49 -4.62
CA ARG A 44 -12.27 -14.07 -4.30
C ARG A 44 -11.80 -13.85 -2.86
N ILE A 45 -11.06 -12.78 -2.61
CA ILE A 45 -10.73 -12.38 -1.23
C ILE A 45 -12.04 -11.94 -0.56
N GLY A 46 -12.51 -12.77 0.39
CA GLY A 46 -13.75 -12.54 1.13
C GLY A 46 -14.48 -13.81 1.58
N GLU A 47 -14.12 -15.01 1.13
CA GLU A 47 -14.96 -16.20 1.39
C GLU A 47 -14.68 -16.94 2.72
N VAL A 48 -13.49 -16.84 3.32
CA VAL A 48 -13.22 -17.16 4.73
C VAL A 48 -11.99 -16.36 5.16
N PRO A 49 -11.94 -15.69 6.33
CA PRO A 49 -10.68 -15.19 6.86
C PRO A 49 -9.71 -16.36 6.97
N SER A 50 -8.59 -16.32 6.25
CA SER A 50 -7.50 -17.25 6.51
C SER A 50 -7.04 -16.99 7.94
N THR A 51 -7.25 -17.94 8.84
CA THR A 51 -6.69 -17.88 10.19
C THR A 51 -5.19 -18.16 10.17
N THR A 52 -4.64 -18.63 9.03
CA THR A 52 -3.21 -18.84 8.83
C THR A 52 -2.58 -17.60 8.21
N GLY A 53 -1.46 -17.18 8.78
CA GLY A 53 -0.63 -16.06 8.35
C GLY A 53 0.28 -16.41 7.19
N PHE A 54 1.29 -15.57 7.00
CA PHE A 54 2.26 -15.64 5.91
C PHE A 54 3.67 -15.70 6.47
N ASN A 55 4.57 -16.45 5.83
CA ASN A 55 5.99 -16.21 5.97
C ASN A 55 6.39 -15.01 5.12
N SER A 56 6.77 -13.91 5.78
CA SER A 56 6.83 -12.60 5.16
C SER A 56 8.25 -12.04 5.12
N LEU A 57 8.55 -11.28 4.06
CA LEU A 57 9.73 -10.43 3.99
C LEU A 57 9.30 -8.98 3.82
N PHE A 58 9.75 -8.10 4.70
CA PHE A 58 9.48 -6.67 4.60
C PHE A 58 10.77 -5.87 4.45
N ILE A 59 10.87 -5.10 3.36
CA ILE A 59 12.01 -4.23 3.08
C ILE A 59 11.57 -2.78 2.98
N GLY A 60 12.43 -1.86 3.41
CA GLY A 60 12.08 -0.45 3.29
C GLY A 60 12.95 0.50 4.09
N HIS A 61 12.31 1.58 4.53
CA HIS A 61 12.93 2.62 5.34
C HIS A 61 12.27 2.85 6.70
N SER A 62 12.85 3.79 7.44
CA SER A 62 12.46 4.15 8.81
C SER A 62 10.96 4.42 9.06
N PHE A 63 10.20 4.87 8.06
CA PHE A 63 8.74 5.07 8.24
C PHE A 63 7.94 3.76 8.13
N PHE A 64 8.47 2.76 7.42
CA PHE A 64 7.83 1.46 7.32
C PHE A 64 8.25 0.52 8.45
N GLN A 65 9.50 0.61 8.91
CA GLN A 65 10.04 -0.20 9.99
C GLN A 65 9.13 -0.32 11.24
N PRO A 66 8.59 0.77 11.82
CA PRO A 66 7.71 0.64 13.00
C PRO A 66 6.40 -0.08 12.69
N VAL A 67 5.85 0.09 11.49
CA VAL A 67 4.64 -0.62 11.03
C VAL A 67 4.96 -2.11 10.89
N ALA A 68 6.02 -2.43 10.13
CA ALA A 68 6.44 -3.79 9.88
C ALA A 68 6.75 -4.55 11.18
N ASN A 69 7.50 -3.95 12.11
CA ASN A 69 7.88 -4.60 13.38
C ASN A 69 6.68 -4.96 14.27
N ARG A 70 5.52 -4.32 14.07
CA ARG A 70 4.31 -4.57 14.85
C ARG A 70 3.36 -5.57 14.19
N LEU A 71 3.57 -5.95 12.93
CA LEU A 71 2.65 -6.83 12.21
C LEU A 71 2.50 -8.20 12.89
N ALA A 72 3.58 -8.85 13.34
CA ALA A 72 3.48 -10.11 14.08
C ALA A 72 2.62 -10.00 15.36
N PHE A 73 2.75 -8.89 16.10
CA PHE A 73 1.91 -8.63 17.28
C PHE A 73 0.43 -8.47 16.89
N HIS A 74 0.15 -7.71 15.84
CA HIS A 74 -1.23 -7.48 15.39
C HIS A 74 -1.84 -8.74 14.76
N ALA A 75 -1.07 -9.54 14.03
CA ALA A 75 -1.52 -10.82 13.47
C ALA A 75 -1.99 -11.76 14.58
N ALA A 76 -1.16 -11.95 15.61
CA ALA A 76 -1.53 -12.78 16.76
C ALA A 76 -2.81 -12.29 17.46
N ASN A 77 -2.92 -10.98 17.71
CA ASN A 77 -4.12 -10.38 18.34
C ASN A 77 -5.37 -10.46 17.46
N ALA A 78 -5.21 -10.54 16.14
CA ALA A 78 -6.30 -10.75 15.18
C ALA A 78 -6.67 -12.24 15.02
N GLY A 79 -6.04 -13.15 15.77
CA GLY A 79 -6.27 -14.60 15.64
C GLY A 79 -5.64 -15.22 14.40
N ILE A 80 -4.68 -14.53 13.76
CA ILE A 80 -3.91 -15.03 12.63
C ILE A 80 -2.69 -15.78 13.21
N VAL A 81 -2.71 -17.10 13.09
CA VAL A 81 -1.64 -18.01 13.54
C VAL A 81 -0.56 -18.18 12.48
N ASP A 82 0.62 -18.64 12.86
CA ASP A 82 1.73 -18.99 11.95
C ASP A 82 2.25 -17.85 11.04
N HIS A 83 1.96 -16.59 11.38
CA HIS A 83 2.62 -15.46 10.71
C HIS A 83 4.08 -15.35 11.20
N THR A 84 5.02 -15.37 10.27
CA THR A 84 6.43 -15.07 10.52
C THR A 84 6.87 -13.93 9.62
N GLN A 85 7.88 -13.18 10.06
CA GLN A 85 8.41 -12.09 9.26
C GLN A 85 9.92 -11.91 9.45
N GLN A 86 10.60 -11.64 8.35
CA GLN A 86 11.96 -11.12 8.32
C GLN A 86 11.93 -9.69 7.80
N THR A 87 12.91 -8.89 8.21
CA THR A 87 12.96 -7.48 7.80
C THR A 87 14.36 -7.03 7.41
N VAL A 88 14.44 -6.17 6.39
CA VAL A 88 15.68 -5.50 5.98
C VAL A 88 15.43 -4.02 5.75
N PHE A 89 16.00 -3.17 6.61
CA PHE A 89 15.78 -1.72 6.57
C PHE A 89 17.06 -0.92 6.37
N SER A 90 16.90 0.28 5.81
CA SER A 90 17.89 1.36 5.81
C SER A 90 17.22 2.73 5.98
N GLY A 91 17.88 3.70 6.62
CA GLY A 91 17.27 4.99 6.94
C GLY A 91 16.98 5.86 5.71
N GLY A 92 15.85 6.59 5.75
CA GLY A 92 15.46 7.55 4.70
C GLY A 92 15.45 6.96 3.28
N ALA A 93 15.91 7.74 2.31
CA ALA A 93 15.93 7.37 0.89
C ALA A 93 16.71 6.08 0.59
N THR A 94 17.73 5.75 1.39
CA THR A 94 18.54 4.53 1.20
C THR A 94 17.78 3.23 1.47
N GLY A 95 16.60 3.31 2.11
CA GLY A 95 15.68 2.19 2.28
C GLY A 95 14.64 2.08 1.18
N ALA A 96 14.68 2.91 0.13
CA ALA A 96 13.83 2.75 -1.03
C ALA A 96 14.18 1.45 -1.79
N PRO A 97 13.24 0.82 -2.52
CA PRO A 97 13.47 -0.44 -3.22
C PRO A 97 14.65 -0.38 -4.19
N GLN A 98 14.77 0.69 -4.98
CA GLN A 98 15.90 0.89 -5.90
C GLN A 98 17.23 1.05 -5.15
N ALA A 99 17.28 1.87 -4.09
CA ALA A 99 18.49 2.06 -3.29
C ALA A 99 18.95 0.77 -2.60
N LEU A 100 18.01 -0.06 -2.13
CA LEU A 100 18.30 -1.36 -1.54
C LEU A 100 18.87 -2.35 -2.57
N TRP A 101 18.37 -2.30 -3.81
CA TRP A 101 18.88 -3.11 -4.92
C TRP A 101 20.30 -2.71 -5.35
N GLU A 102 20.59 -1.41 -5.37
CA GLU A 102 21.90 -0.87 -5.75
C GLU A 102 22.96 -1.08 -4.66
N ASN A 103 22.54 -1.20 -3.39
CA ASN A 103 23.43 -1.51 -2.29
C ASN A 103 23.76 -3.00 -2.24
N ALA A 104 24.98 -3.38 -2.64
CA ALA A 104 25.39 -4.79 -2.74
C ALA A 104 25.20 -5.61 -1.44
N ALA A 105 25.47 -5.03 -0.27
CA ALA A 105 25.33 -5.74 1.01
C ALA A 105 23.86 -5.97 1.37
N LYS A 106 23.01 -4.95 1.17
CA LYS A 106 21.56 -5.08 1.37
C LYS A 106 20.94 -6.01 0.34
N ARG A 107 21.38 -5.92 -0.91
CA ARG A 107 20.91 -6.79 -1.97
C ARG A 107 21.18 -8.24 -1.63
N ALA A 108 22.44 -8.59 -1.32
CA ALA A 108 22.81 -9.95 -0.93
C ALA A 108 22.03 -10.47 0.28
N GLN A 109 21.76 -9.60 1.27
CA GLN A 109 20.93 -9.96 2.43
C GLN A 109 19.50 -10.31 2.03
N ILE A 110 18.86 -9.49 1.19
CA ILE A 110 17.46 -9.68 0.76
C ILE A 110 17.35 -10.88 -0.18
N GLU A 111 18.27 -11.00 -1.14
CA GLU A 111 18.37 -12.16 -2.04
C GLU A 111 18.52 -13.47 -1.26
N GLY A 112 19.39 -13.51 -0.24
CA GLY A 112 19.56 -14.70 0.60
C GLY A 112 18.29 -15.11 1.38
N LEU A 113 17.41 -14.15 1.72
CA LEU A 113 16.11 -14.46 2.32
C LEU A 113 15.11 -14.97 1.28
N LEU A 114 15.12 -14.39 0.07
CA LEU A 114 14.28 -14.84 -1.04
C LEU A 114 14.71 -16.23 -1.55
N ASP A 115 16.01 -16.54 -1.53
CA ASP A 115 16.58 -17.82 -1.97
C ASP A 115 16.13 -19.02 -1.14
N THR A 116 15.50 -18.79 0.02
CA THR A 116 14.87 -19.86 0.83
C THR A 116 13.74 -20.55 0.08
N GLY A 117 13.06 -19.85 -0.83
CA GLY A 117 11.87 -20.37 -1.53
C GLY A 117 10.60 -20.44 -0.66
N GLU A 118 10.66 -19.88 0.56
CA GLU A 118 9.60 -19.98 1.57
C GLU A 118 8.82 -18.68 1.80
N ILE A 119 9.06 -17.62 1.01
CA ILE A 119 8.39 -16.34 1.20
C ILE A 119 7.01 -16.36 0.54
N ASP A 120 5.96 -16.14 1.33
CA ASP A 120 4.57 -16.06 0.86
C ASP A 120 4.14 -14.62 0.59
N LEU A 121 4.69 -13.66 1.36
CA LEU A 121 4.35 -12.25 1.29
C LEU A 121 5.59 -11.38 1.26
N PHE A 122 5.77 -10.60 0.19
CA PHE A 122 6.89 -9.67 0.05
C PHE A 122 6.40 -8.22 0.03
N GLY A 123 6.78 -7.46 1.04
CA GLY A 123 6.40 -6.06 1.21
C GLY A 123 7.55 -5.10 0.96
N MET A 124 7.31 -4.11 0.11
CA MET A 124 8.20 -2.98 -0.14
C MET A 124 7.54 -1.66 0.27
N THR A 125 8.28 -0.56 0.38
CA THR A 125 7.69 0.76 0.69
C THR A 125 8.15 1.85 -0.27
N TYR A 126 7.27 2.81 -0.54
CA TYR A 126 7.54 3.94 -1.42
C TYR A 126 8.40 5.02 -0.77
N HIS A 127 9.32 5.59 -1.54
CA HIS A 127 10.06 6.81 -1.20
C HIS A 127 10.12 7.78 -2.40
N PRO A 128 9.91 9.09 -2.20
CA PRO A 128 9.85 10.07 -3.29
C PRO A 128 11.15 10.26 -4.06
N ASP A 129 12.31 10.11 -3.43
CA ASP A 129 13.62 10.20 -4.11
C ASP A 129 13.87 9.07 -5.12
N TYR A 130 13.10 7.98 -5.06
CA TYR A 130 13.18 6.84 -5.98
C TYR A 130 11.78 6.46 -6.49
N PRO A 131 11.16 7.33 -7.31
CA PRO A 131 9.76 7.16 -7.72
C PRO A 131 9.57 6.21 -8.90
N SER A 132 10.66 5.75 -9.51
CA SER A 132 10.64 4.88 -10.69
C SER A 132 10.18 3.45 -10.33
N LEU A 133 9.74 2.69 -11.33
CA LEU A 133 9.42 1.27 -11.16
C LEU A 133 10.65 0.36 -11.10
N GLU A 134 11.84 0.83 -11.49
CA GLU A 134 13.03 0.00 -11.72
C GLU A 134 13.38 -0.87 -10.50
N GLY A 135 13.48 -0.26 -9.33
CA GLY A 135 13.77 -1.00 -8.10
C GLY A 135 12.70 -2.03 -7.75
N TYR A 136 11.42 -1.70 -7.95
CA TYR A 136 10.32 -2.61 -7.66
C TYR A 136 10.35 -3.82 -8.58
N GLU A 137 10.57 -3.60 -9.88
CA GLU A 137 10.63 -4.68 -10.86
C GLU A 137 11.78 -5.63 -10.64
N ASN A 138 12.96 -5.10 -10.31
CA ASN A 138 14.12 -5.93 -10.01
C ASN A 138 13.83 -6.86 -8.83
N TRP A 139 13.23 -6.31 -7.76
CA TRP A 139 12.84 -7.10 -6.60
C TRP A 139 11.74 -8.12 -6.89
N VAL A 140 10.71 -7.72 -7.66
CA VAL A 140 9.61 -8.61 -8.05
C VAL A 140 10.12 -9.74 -8.92
N ALA A 141 10.94 -9.45 -9.94
CA ALA A 141 11.51 -10.45 -10.81
C ALA A 141 12.38 -11.46 -10.03
N TYR A 142 13.22 -10.97 -9.11
CA TYR A 142 14.03 -11.84 -8.27
C TYR A 142 13.15 -12.70 -7.34
N ALA A 143 12.22 -12.08 -6.64
CA ALA A 143 11.32 -12.77 -5.71
C ALA A 143 10.55 -13.89 -6.40
N LEU A 144 9.96 -13.63 -7.58
CA LEU A 144 9.21 -14.62 -8.35
C LEU A 144 10.08 -15.74 -8.92
N SER A 145 11.37 -15.47 -9.20
CA SER A 145 12.31 -16.50 -9.65
C SER A 145 12.61 -17.56 -8.57
N ARG A 146 12.40 -17.20 -7.30
CA ARG A 146 12.65 -18.08 -6.14
C ARG A 146 11.37 -18.56 -5.46
N ASN A 147 10.36 -17.70 -5.42
CA ASN A 147 9.09 -17.86 -4.73
C ASN A 147 7.95 -17.54 -5.71
N PRO A 148 7.63 -18.42 -6.67
CA PRO A 148 6.66 -18.14 -7.74
C PRO A 148 5.23 -17.88 -7.23
N HIS A 149 4.92 -18.26 -5.99
CA HIS A 149 3.63 -18.06 -5.34
C HIS A 149 3.54 -16.78 -4.50
N THR A 150 4.65 -16.05 -4.30
CA THR A 150 4.70 -14.85 -3.46
C THR A 150 3.63 -13.83 -3.89
N ILE A 151 2.91 -13.30 -2.90
CA ILE A 151 2.05 -12.13 -3.03
C ILE A 151 2.89 -10.89 -2.70
N ILE A 152 2.70 -9.79 -3.44
CA ILE A 152 3.53 -8.60 -3.31
C ILE A 152 2.68 -7.39 -2.94
N PHE A 153 3.18 -6.54 -2.04
CA PHE A 153 2.59 -5.24 -1.80
C PHE A 153 3.59 -4.09 -1.77
N VAL A 154 3.09 -2.90 -2.07
CA VAL A 154 3.82 -1.64 -1.88
C VAL A 154 3.09 -0.79 -0.84
N GLY A 155 3.78 -0.52 0.27
CA GLY A 155 3.30 0.31 1.35
C GLY A 155 3.61 1.80 1.13
N PHE A 156 2.63 2.65 1.39
CA PHE A 156 2.73 4.10 1.22
C PHE A 156 2.81 4.84 2.56
N PRO A 157 3.94 5.52 2.85
CA PRO A 157 4.10 6.30 4.07
C PRO A 157 3.31 7.60 4.07
N TRP A 158 3.24 8.22 5.26
CA TRP A 158 2.79 9.59 5.45
C TRP A 158 3.81 10.59 4.89
N ALA A 159 3.35 11.80 4.59
CA ALA A 159 4.23 12.89 4.16
C ALA A 159 4.98 13.50 5.36
N THR A 160 6.19 13.98 5.13
CA THR A 160 6.98 14.67 6.16
C THR A 160 6.40 16.05 6.47
N TYR A 161 6.66 16.55 7.69
CA TYR A 161 6.28 17.91 8.13
C TYR A 161 4.76 18.19 8.07
N PRO A 162 3.90 17.38 8.71
CA PRO A 162 2.44 17.58 8.66
C PRO A 162 1.99 18.96 9.16
N GLY A 163 2.70 19.57 10.11
CA GLY A 163 2.40 20.91 10.62
C GLY A 163 2.72 22.07 9.67
N ALA A 164 3.27 21.80 8.49
CA ALA A 164 3.51 22.85 7.48
C ALA A 164 2.22 23.33 6.80
N THR A 165 1.15 22.55 6.87
CA THR A 165 -0.19 22.89 6.36
C THR A 165 -1.25 22.54 7.41
N ASP A 166 -2.47 23.05 7.25
CA ASP A 166 -3.59 22.55 8.05
C ASP A 166 -3.93 21.09 7.71
N ALA A 167 -4.71 20.43 8.58
CA ALA A 167 -5.04 19.01 8.44
C ALA A 167 -5.83 18.68 7.16
N THR A 168 -6.70 19.58 6.71
CA THR A 168 -7.48 19.39 5.48
C THR A 168 -6.57 19.43 4.25
N ALA A 169 -5.68 20.42 4.18
CA ALA A 169 -4.71 20.56 3.09
C ALA A 169 -3.68 19.41 3.09
N TYR A 170 -3.25 18.97 4.27
CA TYR A 170 -2.35 17.83 4.42
C TYR A 170 -3.00 16.54 3.90
N GLY A 171 -4.23 16.24 4.35
CA GLY A 171 -4.97 15.06 3.90
C GLY A 171 -5.24 15.08 2.39
N THR A 172 -5.76 16.18 1.88
CA THR A 172 -6.03 16.36 0.43
C THR A 172 -4.79 16.09 -0.41
N SER A 173 -3.64 16.64 0.00
CA SER A 173 -2.39 16.47 -0.74
C SER A 173 -1.87 15.03 -0.65
N TRP A 174 -2.00 14.39 0.52
CA TRP A 174 -1.61 13.01 0.71
C TRP A 174 -2.47 12.04 -0.10
N HIS A 175 -3.81 12.20 -0.10
CA HIS A 175 -4.73 11.37 -0.88
C HIS A 175 -4.45 11.48 -2.38
N ALA A 176 -4.28 12.71 -2.90
CA ALA A 176 -3.96 12.91 -4.31
C ALA A 176 -2.61 12.27 -4.72
N ALA A 177 -1.60 12.37 -3.85
CA ALA A 177 -0.31 11.73 -4.07
C ALA A 177 -0.43 10.20 -4.02
N TYR A 178 -1.13 9.65 -3.03
CA TYR A 178 -1.37 8.21 -2.93
C TYR A 178 -2.09 7.67 -4.16
N ASP A 179 -3.20 8.28 -4.58
CA ASP A 179 -3.98 7.82 -5.73
C ASP A 179 -3.14 7.81 -7.00
N THR A 180 -2.33 8.86 -7.23
CA THR A 180 -1.49 8.96 -8.42
C THR A 180 -0.35 7.94 -8.40
N ILE A 181 0.41 7.90 -7.31
CA ILE A 181 1.67 7.15 -7.24
C ILE A 181 1.39 5.66 -7.00
N ALA A 182 0.46 5.32 -6.10
CA ALA A 182 0.11 3.92 -5.84
C ALA A 182 -0.48 3.26 -7.08
N THR A 183 -1.37 3.95 -7.81
CA THR A 183 -1.90 3.45 -9.08
C THR A 183 -0.78 3.27 -10.10
N GLY A 184 0.07 4.27 -10.29
CA GLY A 184 1.19 4.21 -11.24
C GLY A 184 2.16 3.03 -10.95
N ILE A 185 2.48 2.80 -9.67
CA ILE A 185 3.36 1.69 -9.27
C ILE A 185 2.65 0.34 -9.43
N ILE A 186 1.46 0.19 -8.85
CA ILE A 186 0.77 -1.10 -8.79
C ILE A 186 0.32 -1.54 -10.19
N ASP A 187 -0.24 -0.65 -11.00
CA ASP A 187 -0.66 -1.01 -12.35
C ASP A 187 0.53 -1.23 -13.28
N GLY A 188 1.63 -0.49 -13.09
CA GLY A 188 2.90 -0.75 -13.76
C GLY A 188 3.45 -2.14 -13.48
N LEU A 189 3.40 -2.58 -12.22
CA LEU A 189 3.81 -3.93 -11.82
C LEU A 189 2.87 -5.00 -12.36
N ARG A 190 1.54 -4.80 -12.28
CA ARG A 190 0.55 -5.73 -12.85
C ARG A 190 0.72 -5.91 -14.36
N ALA A 191 1.05 -4.84 -15.08
CA ALA A 191 1.30 -4.90 -16.52
C ALA A 191 2.54 -5.75 -16.86
N ARG A 192 3.60 -5.68 -16.04
CA ARG A 192 4.85 -6.43 -16.26
C ARG A 192 4.79 -7.88 -15.73
N PHE A 193 3.98 -8.13 -14.70
CA PHE A 193 3.85 -9.42 -14.04
C PHE A 193 2.36 -9.82 -13.90
N PRO A 194 1.66 -10.11 -15.01
CA PRO A 194 0.20 -10.25 -15.03
C PRO A 194 -0.35 -11.44 -14.22
N SER A 195 0.49 -12.44 -13.93
CA SER A 195 0.10 -13.61 -13.13
C SER A 195 0.35 -13.43 -11.63
N THR A 196 0.92 -12.29 -11.22
CA THR A 196 1.28 -12.03 -9.82
C THR A 196 0.23 -11.17 -9.13
N ARG A 197 -0.01 -11.47 -7.86
CA ARG A 197 -0.96 -10.72 -7.03
C ARG A 197 -0.28 -9.50 -6.42
N PHE A 198 -0.78 -8.32 -6.74
CA PHE A 198 -0.32 -7.03 -6.20
C PHE A 198 -1.44 -6.26 -5.49
N PHE A 199 -1.09 -5.62 -4.39
CA PHE A 199 -1.92 -4.62 -3.72
C PHE A 199 -1.06 -3.52 -3.09
N SER A 200 -1.68 -2.39 -2.73
CA SER A 200 -1.03 -1.33 -1.97
C SER A 200 -1.55 -1.28 -0.54
N ILE A 201 -0.70 -0.85 0.39
CA ILE A 201 -1.11 -0.59 1.79
C ILE A 201 -0.93 0.91 2.08
N PRO A 202 -2.03 1.68 2.22
CA PRO A 202 -1.99 3.11 2.52
C PRO A 202 -1.74 3.39 4.01
N TYR A 203 -0.65 2.86 4.60
CA TYR A 203 -0.43 3.02 6.05
C TYR A 203 -0.21 4.49 6.47
N GLY A 204 0.21 5.36 5.55
CA GLY A 204 0.26 6.81 5.75
C GLY A 204 -1.09 7.48 5.99
N HIS A 205 -2.20 6.85 5.58
CA HIS A 205 -3.55 7.37 5.79
C HIS A 205 -3.87 7.49 7.28
N ALA A 206 -3.36 6.58 8.11
CA ALA A 206 -3.52 6.67 9.56
C ALA A 206 -2.96 7.98 10.13
N ALA A 207 -1.87 8.51 9.58
CA ALA A 207 -1.32 9.80 10.01
C ALA A 207 -2.21 10.99 9.59
N VAL A 208 -2.89 10.89 8.43
CA VAL A 208 -3.87 11.88 8.00
C VAL A 208 -5.05 11.89 8.97
N ASP A 209 -5.59 10.72 9.32
CA ASP A 209 -6.71 10.60 10.25
C ASP A 209 -6.35 11.12 11.65
N LEU A 210 -5.16 10.76 12.16
CA LEU A 210 -4.67 11.25 13.44
C LEU A 210 -4.51 12.78 13.45
N TYR A 211 -4.03 13.37 12.37
CA TYR A 211 -3.89 14.83 12.28
C TYR A 211 -5.26 15.53 12.22
N ALA A 212 -6.22 14.96 11.51
CA ALA A 212 -7.59 15.47 11.48
C ALA A 212 -8.27 15.42 12.87
N LEU A 213 -8.07 14.34 13.62
CA LEU A 213 -8.54 14.22 15.01
C LEU A 213 -7.86 15.24 15.92
N TYR A 214 -6.54 15.40 15.81
CA TYR A 214 -5.79 16.40 16.57
C TYR A 214 -6.29 17.83 16.30
N ALA A 215 -6.45 18.18 15.02
CA ALA A 215 -6.89 19.52 14.61
C ALA A 215 -8.32 19.88 15.09
N THR A 216 -9.14 18.87 15.39
CA THR A 216 -10.51 19.06 15.90
C THR A 216 -10.63 18.84 17.41
N GLY A 217 -9.52 18.59 18.12
CA GLY A 217 -9.52 18.34 19.56
C GLY A 217 -10.16 16.99 19.96
N ASN A 218 -10.26 16.06 19.01
CA ASN A 218 -10.91 14.75 19.19
C ASN A 218 -9.92 13.58 19.31
N LEU A 219 -8.62 13.85 19.27
CA LEU A 219 -7.61 12.83 19.52
C LEU A 219 -7.57 12.59 21.05
N PRO A 220 -7.84 11.36 21.54
CA PRO A 220 -7.78 11.08 22.97
C PRO A 220 -6.32 11.11 23.46
N ASP A 221 -6.14 11.41 24.75
CA ASP A 221 -4.87 11.35 25.46
C ASP A 221 -3.75 12.25 24.89
N VAL A 222 -4.10 13.35 24.21
CA VAL A 222 -3.16 14.40 23.72
C VAL A 222 -3.44 15.79 24.28
#